data_AF-A0A518E0V7-F1
#
_entry.id   AF-A0A518E0V7-F1
#
_cell.length_a   1.000
_cell.length_b   1.000
_cell.length_c   1.000
_cell.angle_alpha   90.00
_cell.angle_beta   90.00
_cell.angle_gamma   90.00
#
_symmetry.space_group_name_H-M   'P 1'
#
loop_
_entity.id
_entity.type
_entity.pdbx_description
1 polymer ?
#
loop_
_entity_poly.entity_id
_entity_poly.type
_entity_poly.pdbx_seq_one_letter_code
_entity_poly.pdbx_strand_id
1 'polypeptide(L)'
;MLRIADLEFAITSCRLEAYCYAEKMNWDIQVDCAPHPEGEFHSQGPNLSLSLFETPLKAFNHWTELLPREARWVEKNDTDVTPSGMLYIFEHTCLFECHARCYEEAGKMQVSLDGKCDVYYGDQYTTSLDLHLDSAVVFRGVWFGRQTEYDCKKSIARFLNPDDFLFVPTEHGISMLTPK
;
A
#
# COMPACT_ATOMS: atom_id res chain seq x y z
N MET A 1 -5.63 -12.41 2.65
CA MET A 1 -4.74 -13.41 2.03
C MET A 1 -4.21 -12.84 0.73
N LEU A 2 -2.98 -13.18 0.36
CA LEU A 2 -2.43 -12.89 -0.97
C LEU A 2 -2.33 -14.21 -1.74
N ARG A 3 -2.81 -14.26 -2.98
CA ARG A 3 -2.73 -15.43 -3.85
C ARG A 3 -2.03 -15.07 -5.16
N ILE A 4 -1.09 -15.91 -5.58
CA ILE A 4 -0.38 -15.81 -6.86
C ILE A 4 -0.53 -17.15 -7.55
N ALA A 5 -1.24 -17.19 -8.68
CA ALA A 5 -1.69 -18.42 -9.31
C ALA A 5 -2.39 -19.36 -8.31
N ASP A 6 -1.82 -20.53 -8.05
CA ASP A 6 -2.30 -21.54 -7.12
C ASP A 6 -1.71 -21.44 -5.70
N LEU A 7 -0.76 -20.52 -5.47
CA LEU A 7 -0.09 -20.35 -4.18
C LEU A 7 -0.79 -19.32 -3.29
N GLU A 8 -1.00 -19.67 -2.03
CA GLU A 8 -1.63 -18.80 -1.04
C GLU A 8 -0.64 -18.41 0.06
N PHE A 9 -0.45 -17.11 0.26
CA PHE A 9 0.44 -16.55 1.26
C PHE A 9 -0.35 -15.89 2.39
N ALA A 10 0.01 -16.24 3.62
CA ALA A 10 -0.54 -15.61 4.81
C ALA A 10 -0.01 -14.18 4.92
N ILE A 11 -0.91 -13.20 5.02
CA ILE A 11 -0.56 -11.80 5.24
C ILE A 11 -0.17 -11.62 6.69
N THR A 12 1.03 -11.08 6.93
CA THR A 12 1.51 -10.74 8.27
C THR A 12 1.24 -9.27 8.62
N SER A 13 1.16 -8.41 7.60
CA SER A 13 0.85 -6.98 7.77
C SER A 13 0.24 -6.42 6.49
N CYS A 14 -0.79 -5.57 6.62
CA CYS A 14 -1.38 -4.80 5.53
C CYS A 14 -1.68 -3.38 6.04
N ARG A 15 -0.98 -2.39 5.49
CA ARG A 15 -0.93 -1.03 6.03
C ARG A 15 -1.31 -0.02 4.97
N LEU A 16 -2.17 0.93 5.33
CA LEU A 16 -2.33 2.18 4.59
C LEU A 16 -1.27 3.14 5.12
N GLU A 17 -0.50 3.73 4.22
CA GLU A 17 0.51 4.72 4.52
C GLU A 17 0.28 5.92 3.60
N ALA A 18 0.67 7.10 4.07
CA ALA A 18 0.55 8.30 3.25
C ALA A 18 1.78 9.18 3.36
N TYR A 19 1.97 10.03 2.36
CA TYR A 19 3.03 11.04 2.37
C TYR A 19 2.63 12.23 1.51
N CYS A 20 3.17 13.40 1.86
CA CYS A 20 2.98 14.62 1.08
C CYS A 20 4.06 14.71 0.01
N TYR A 21 3.67 14.91 -1.24
CA TYR A 21 4.58 15.24 -2.33
C TYR A 21 4.01 16.39 -3.15
N ALA A 22 4.75 17.49 -3.25
CA ALA A 22 4.28 18.72 -3.86
C ALA A 22 2.92 19.19 -3.28
N GLU A 23 1.90 19.37 -4.14
CA GLU A 23 0.55 19.81 -3.75
C GLU A 23 -0.44 18.65 -3.60
N LYS A 24 0.07 17.43 -3.41
CA LYS A 24 -0.72 16.21 -3.31
C LYS A 24 -0.38 15.42 -2.07
N MET A 25 -1.37 14.66 -1.61
CA MET A 25 -1.19 13.58 -0.66
C MET A 25 -1.33 12.25 -1.41
N ASN A 26 -0.32 11.41 -1.28
CA ASN A 26 -0.28 10.06 -1.84
C ASN A 26 -0.73 9.06 -0.78
N TRP A 27 -1.46 8.03 -1.22
CA TRP A 27 -2.00 6.98 -0.38
C TRP A 27 -1.57 5.62 -0.92
N ASP A 28 -0.70 4.98 -0.16
CA ASP A 28 -0.06 3.73 -0.52
C ASP A 28 -0.53 2.59 0.39
N ILE A 29 -0.56 1.38 -0.16
CA ILE A 29 -0.81 0.15 0.59
C ILE A 29 0.43 -0.71 0.55
N GLN A 30 0.91 -1.09 1.73
CA GLN A 30 2.04 -1.99 1.92
C GLN A 30 1.54 -3.31 2.51
N VAL A 31 1.84 -4.42 1.84
CA VAL A 31 1.48 -5.77 2.27
C VAL A 31 2.74 -6.61 2.44
N ASP A 32 2.90 -7.17 3.63
CA ASP A 32 3.96 -8.12 3.96
C ASP A 32 3.32 -9.49 4.17
N CYS A 33 3.91 -10.54 3.59
CA CYS A 33 3.45 -11.92 3.74
C CYS A 33 4.49 -12.80 4.43
N ALA A 34 4.02 -13.89 5.03
CA ALA A 34 4.89 -14.96 5.52
C ALA A 34 5.44 -15.78 4.33
N PRO A 35 6.63 -16.38 4.47
CA PRO A 35 7.12 -17.40 3.54
C PRO A 35 6.12 -18.56 3.40
N HIS A 36 6.09 -19.18 2.23
CA HIS A 36 5.24 -20.35 2.01
C HIS A 36 5.96 -21.61 2.53
N PRO A 37 5.29 -22.49 3.28
CA PRO A 37 5.96 -23.65 3.90
C PRO A 37 6.50 -24.68 2.90
N GLU A 38 5.99 -24.66 1.67
CA GLU A 38 6.35 -25.61 0.62
C GLU A 38 7.04 -24.92 -0.56
N GLY A 39 7.95 -25.64 -1.22
CA GLY A 39 8.62 -25.20 -2.44
C GLY A 39 9.72 -24.16 -2.22
N GLU A 40 9.95 -23.35 -3.25
CA GLU A 40 11.09 -22.43 -3.32
C GLU A 40 10.85 -21.11 -2.54
N PHE A 41 9.63 -20.89 -2.05
CA PHE A 41 9.23 -19.72 -1.26
C PHE A 41 9.38 -19.90 0.26
N HIS A 42 10.07 -20.95 0.70
CA HIS A 42 10.23 -21.28 2.14
C HIS A 42 11.05 -20.27 2.94
N SER A 43 11.86 -19.45 2.26
CA SER A 43 12.77 -18.51 2.94
C SER A 43 12.33 -17.06 2.85
N GLN A 44 11.45 -16.70 1.91
CA GLN A 44 11.04 -15.31 1.67
C GLN A 44 9.54 -15.25 1.31
N GLY A 45 8.80 -14.44 2.07
CA GLY A 45 7.41 -14.14 1.77
C GLY A 45 7.30 -12.95 0.82
N PRO A 46 6.27 -12.91 -0.05
CA PRO A 46 6.03 -11.77 -0.91
C PRO A 46 5.85 -10.46 -0.13
N ASN A 47 6.36 -9.37 -0.71
CA ASN A 47 6.04 -8.00 -0.32
C ASN A 47 5.36 -7.31 -1.51
N LEU A 48 4.29 -6.58 -1.24
CA LEU A 48 3.52 -5.86 -2.24
C LEU A 48 3.38 -4.39 -1.83
N SER A 49 3.74 -3.50 -2.75
CA SER A 49 3.56 -2.06 -2.62
C SER A 49 2.58 -1.58 -3.67
N LEU A 50 1.53 -0.87 -3.27
CA LEU A 50 0.53 -0.29 -4.16
C LEU A 50 0.46 1.22 -3.95
N SER A 51 0.62 2.01 -5.00
CA SER A 51 0.32 3.44 -4.98
C SER A 51 -1.01 3.64 -5.68
N LEU A 52 -2.08 3.86 -4.90
CA LEU A 52 -3.44 3.76 -5.42
C LEU A 52 -4.07 5.11 -5.71
N PHE A 53 -3.87 6.08 -4.80
CA PHE A 53 -4.62 7.32 -4.85
C PHE A 53 -3.75 8.54 -4.58
N GLU A 54 -4.03 9.57 -5.37
CA GLU A 54 -3.59 10.93 -5.13
C GLU A 54 -4.80 11.78 -4.78
N THR A 55 -4.62 12.68 -3.81
CA THR A 55 -5.67 13.61 -3.39
C THR A 55 -5.14 15.04 -3.38
N PRO A 56 -5.89 16.00 -3.97
CA PRO A 56 -5.48 17.39 -3.97
C PRO A 56 -5.63 18.03 -2.58
N LEU A 57 -5.12 19.24 -2.44
CA LEU A 57 -5.30 20.08 -1.24
C LEU A 57 -6.79 20.24 -0.89
N LYS A 58 -7.10 20.23 0.40
CA LYS A 58 -8.42 20.46 1.01
C LYS A 58 -9.50 19.49 0.54
N ALA A 59 -9.10 18.27 0.17
CA ALA A 59 -10.04 17.29 -0.35
C ALA A 59 -10.92 16.65 0.75
N PHE A 60 -10.38 16.43 1.95
CA PHE A 60 -11.07 15.68 3.02
C PHE A 60 -10.79 16.29 4.41
N ASN A 61 -11.64 16.00 5.39
CA ASN A 61 -11.37 16.34 6.79
C ASN A 61 -10.73 15.16 7.54
N HIS A 62 -11.12 13.94 7.20
CA HIS A 62 -10.66 12.70 7.83
C HIS A 62 -10.25 11.65 6.77
N TRP A 63 -9.26 10.82 7.09
CA TRP A 63 -8.69 9.85 6.14
C TRP A 63 -9.68 8.75 5.73
N THR A 64 -10.68 8.44 6.57
CA THR A 64 -11.72 7.45 6.24
C THR A 64 -12.61 7.90 5.09
N GLU A 65 -12.63 9.19 4.76
CA GLU A 65 -13.31 9.71 3.57
C GLU A 65 -12.68 9.21 2.26
N LEU A 66 -11.54 8.51 2.33
CA LEU A 66 -10.99 7.75 1.22
C LEU A 66 -11.93 6.61 0.77
N LEU A 67 -12.91 6.20 1.59
CA LEU A 67 -13.79 5.06 1.29
C LEU A 67 -15.20 5.48 0.85
N PRO A 68 -15.83 4.78 -0.11
CA PRO A 68 -15.24 3.74 -0.98
C PRO A 68 -14.48 4.36 -2.15
N ARG A 69 -13.42 3.69 -2.63
CA ARG A 69 -12.65 4.15 -3.80
C ARG A 69 -11.99 3.02 -4.55
N GLU A 70 -11.84 3.22 -5.86
CA GLU A 70 -11.29 2.21 -6.76
C GLU A 70 -10.24 2.81 -7.69
N ALA A 71 -9.28 2.00 -8.09
CA ALA A 71 -8.27 2.32 -9.09
C ALA A 71 -8.11 1.16 -10.08
N ARG A 72 -7.90 1.48 -11.36
CA ARG A 72 -7.68 0.49 -12.42
C ARG A 72 -6.52 0.92 -13.30
N TRP A 73 -5.69 -0.03 -13.67
CA TRP A 73 -4.63 0.19 -14.67
C TRP A 73 -4.38 -1.09 -15.46
N VAL A 74 -4.05 -0.92 -16.75
CA VAL A 74 -3.85 -2.04 -17.67
C VAL A 74 -2.37 -2.31 -17.90
N GLU A 75 -1.57 -1.26 -18.05
CA GLU A 75 -0.16 -1.36 -18.41
C GLU A 75 0.74 -1.60 -17.19
N LYS A 76 1.94 -2.13 -17.42
CA LYS A 76 2.98 -2.22 -16.40
C LYS A 76 3.53 -0.82 -16.14
N ASN A 77 3.21 -0.29 -14.97
CA ASN A 77 3.72 0.98 -14.49
C ASN A 77 4.73 0.74 -13.37
N ASP A 78 5.82 1.50 -13.36
CA ASP A 78 6.68 1.60 -12.18
C ASP A 78 6.04 2.50 -11.12
N THR A 79 6.77 2.73 -10.02
CA THR A 79 6.29 3.47 -8.86
C THR A 79 6.13 4.97 -9.07
N ASP A 80 6.56 5.52 -10.22
CA ASP A 80 6.50 6.96 -10.48
C ASP A 80 5.14 7.39 -11.07
N VAL A 81 4.24 6.44 -11.32
CA VAL A 81 2.89 6.67 -11.84
C VAL A 81 1.86 6.18 -10.83
N THR A 82 0.81 6.99 -10.61
CA THR A 82 -0.37 6.59 -9.83
C THR A 82 -1.57 6.40 -10.76
N PRO A 83 -2.27 5.25 -10.75
CA PRO A 83 -2.00 4.09 -9.91
C PRO A 83 -0.89 3.17 -10.43
N SER A 84 -0.20 2.49 -9.51
CA SER A 84 0.80 1.46 -9.79
C SER A 84 0.87 0.41 -8.67
N GLY A 85 1.54 -0.70 -8.97
CA GLY A 85 1.79 -1.76 -8.00
C GLY A 85 3.09 -2.49 -8.31
N MET A 86 3.83 -2.83 -7.26
CA MET A 86 5.09 -3.58 -7.32
C MET A 86 5.03 -4.77 -6.39
N LEU A 87 5.34 -5.95 -6.94
CA LEU A 87 5.49 -7.19 -6.20
C LEU A 87 6.99 -7.53 -6.10
N TYR A 88 7.44 -7.82 -4.89
CA TYR A 88 8.77 -8.33 -4.61
C TYR A 88 8.68 -9.73 -4.00
N ILE A 89 9.38 -10.67 -4.62
CA ILE A 89 9.60 -12.02 -4.05
C ILE A 89 11.07 -12.39 -4.20
N PHE A 90 11.51 -12.52 -5.45
CA PHE A 90 12.93 -12.74 -5.80
C PHE A 90 13.52 -11.50 -6.46
N GLU A 91 12.71 -10.82 -7.26
CA GLU A 91 12.99 -9.54 -7.90
C GLU A 91 11.74 -8.64 -7.88
N HIS A 92 11.93 -7.37 -8.19
CA HIS A 92 10.85 -6.40 -8.27
C HIS A 92 10.14 -6.51 -9.61
N THR A 93 8.81 -6.70 -9.57
CA THR A 93 7.99 -6.88 -10.77
C THR A 93 6.79 -5.94 -10.72
N CYS A 94 6.53 -5.24 -11.83
CA CYS A 94 5.36 -4.35 -11.94
C CYS A 94 4.10 -5.18 -12.14
N LEU A 95 3.02 -4.76 -11.50
CA LEU A 95 1.70 -5.31 -11.70
C LEU A 95 1.01 -4.69 -12.92
N PHE A 96 0.10 -5.45 -13.54
CA PHE A 96 -0.67 -5.02 -14.71
C PHE A 96 -2.06 -5.65 -14.73
N GLU A 97 -2.95 -5.15 -15.60
CA GLU A 97 -4.36 -5.56 -15.66
C GLU A 97 -5.06 -5.58 -14.29
N CYS A 98 -4.82 -4.53 -13.50
CA CYS A 98 -5.22 -4.47 -12.11
C CYS A 98 -6.52 -3.69 -11.87
N HIS A 99 -7.26 -4.13 -10.86
CA HIS A 99 -8.40 -3.45 -10.25
C HIS A 99 -8.29 -3.51 -8.73
N ALA A 100 -7.88 -2.39 -8.14
CA ALA A 100 -7.82 -2.21 -6.70
C ALA A 100 -9.09 -1.52 -6.19
N ARG A 101 -9.58 -1.94 -5.02
CA ARG A 101 -10.75 -1.37 -4.34
C ARG A 101 -10.46 -1.24 -2.85
N CYS A 102 -10.81 -0.09 -2.29
CA CYS A 102 -10.84 0.16 -0.86
C CYS A 102 -12.28 0.37 -0.43
N TYR A 103 -12.72 -0.35 0.59
CA TYR A 103 -14.09 -0.32 1.08
C TYR A 103 -14.14 -0.54 2.59
N GLU A 104 -15.30 -0.32 3.21
CA GLU A 104 -15.50 -0.61 4.62
C GLU A 104 -16.25 -1.94 4.79
N GLU A 105 -15.74 -2.81 5.65
CA GLU A 105 -16.42 -4.04 6.05
C GLU A 105 -16.21 -4.28 7.56
N ALA A 106 -17.31 -4.55 8.27
CA ALA A 106 -17.30 -4.79 9.72
C ALA A 106 -16.55 -3.70 10.53
N GLY A 107 -16.69 -2.43 10.12
CA GLY A 107 -16.05 -1.28 10.78
C GLY A 107 -14.54 -1.16 10.52
N LYS A 108 -14.01 -1.90 9.54
CA LYS A 108 -12.60 -1.85 9.15
C LYS A 108 -12.47 -1.50 7.68
N MET A 109 -11.45 -0.71 7.36
CA MET A 109 -11.04 -0.53 5.97
C MET A 109 -10.51 -1.87 5.43
N GLN A 110 -10.99 -2.25 4.26
CA GLN A 110 -10.52 -3.39 3.48
C GLN A 110 -9.86 -2.88 2.21
N VAL A 111 -8.88 -3.64 1.73
CA VAL A 111 -8.36 -3.55 0.37
C VAL A 111 -8.54 -4.88 -0.33
N SER A 112 -9.06 -4.82 -1.55
CA SER A 112 -8.99 -5.93 -2.49
C SER A 112 -8.23 -5.51 -3.74
N LEU A 113 -7.45 -6.41 -4.32
CA LEU A 113 -6.82 -6.23 -5.62
C LEU A 113 -6.96 -7.52 -6.43
N ASP A 114 -7.46 -7.38 -7.64
CA ASP A 114 -7.38 -8.40 -8.69
C ASP A 114 -6.41 -7.88 -9.76
N GLY A 115 -5.45 -8.67 -10.19
CA GLY A 115 -4.46 -8.22 -11.16
C GLY A 115 -3.58 -9.33 -11.71
N LYS A 116 -2.50 -8.94 -12.38
CA LYS A 116 -1.50 -9.86 -12.91
C LYS A 116 -0.08 -9.43 -12.54
N CYS A 117 0.78 -10.43 -12.40
CA CYS A 117 2.21 -10.25 -12.20
C CYS A 117 3.00 -11.27 -13.05
N ASP A 118 4.28 -10.99 -13.24
CA ASP A 118 5.23 -12.00 -13.67
C ASP A 118 6.09 -12.39 -12.48
N VAL A 119 6.41 -13.66 -12.33
CA VAL A 119 7.35 -14.14 -11.29
C VAL A 119 8.38 -15.02 -11.98
N TYR A 120 9.62 -14.54 -12.07
CA TYR A 120 10.70 -15.23 -12.78
C TYR A 120 11.61 -15.94 -11.78
N TYR A 121 11.34 -17.22 -11.54
CA TYR A 121 12.21 -18.09 -10.73
C TYR A 121 12.02 -19.56 -11.10
N GLY A 122 13.08 -20.19 -11.62
CA GLY A 122 13.03 -21.54 -12.18
C GLY A 122 12.16 -21.65 -13.44
N ASP A 123 11.94 -22.89 -13.91
CA ASP A 123 11.06 -23.19 -15.07
C ASP A 123 9.57 -23.35 -14.67
N GLN A 124 9.24 -23.22 -13.38
CA GLN A 124 7.89 -23.47 -12.85
C GLN A 124 6.94 -22.28 -12.98
N TYR A 125 7.46 -21.05 -12.90
CA TYR A 125 6.63 -19.85 -12.88
C TYR A 125 6.78 -19.07 -14.18
N THR A 126 5.64 -18.69 -14.75
CA THR A 126 5.52 -18.08 -16.08
C THR A 126 5.23 -16.58 -16.00
N THR A 127 4.99 -15.97 -17.16
CA THR A 127 4.44 -14.63 -17.28
C THR A 127 2.92 -14.63 -17.06
N SER A 128 2.36 -13.47 -16.70
CA SER A 128 0.91 -13.22 -16.59
C SER A 128 0.16 -14.13 -15.60
N LEU A 129 0.74 -14.32 -14.42
CA LEU A 129 0.12 -15.04 -13.32
C LEU A 129 -0.98 -14.19 -12.69
N ASP A 130 -2.11 -14.82 -12.36
CA ASP A 130 -3.20 -14.17 -11.64
C ASP A 130 -2.75 -13.81 -10.22
N LEU A 131 -3.02 -12.58 -9.82
CA LEU A 131 -2.75 -12.03 -8.49
C LEU A 131 -4.08 -11.64 -7.84
N HIS A 132 -4.29 -12.10 -6.61
CA HIS A 132 -5.43 -11.70 -5.81
C HIS A 132 -5.00 -11.32 -4.39
N LEU A 133 -5.49 -10.20 -3.89
CA LEU A 133 -5.33 -9.74 -2.52
C LEU A 133 -6.70 -9.41 -1.95
N ASP A 134 -6.94 -9.83 -0.72
CA ASP A 134 -8.04 -9.34 0.11
C ASP A 134 -7.59 -9.26 1.56
N SER A 135 -7.66 -8.08 2.17
CA SER A 135 -7.18 -7.86 3.54
C SER A 135 -7.77 -6.63 4.20
N ALA A 136 -7.95 -6.73 5.52
CA ALA A 136 -8.14 -5.55 6.36
C ALA A 136 -6.86 -4.72 6.36
N VAL A 137 -7.02 -3.40 6.36
CA VAL A 137 -5.94 -2.43 6.33
C VAL A 137 -5.92 -1.65 7.63
N VAL A 138 -4.73 -1.47 8.18
CA VAL A 138 -4.50 -0.58 9.33
C VAL A 138 -3.85 0.70 8.82
N PHE A 139 -4.44 1.86 9.10
CA PHE A 139 -3.80 3.12 8.76
C PHE A 139 -2.64 3.38 9.72
N ARG A 140 -1.41 3.34 9.18
CA ARG A 140 -0.19 3.53 9.96
C ARG A 140 0.07 5.01 10.26
N GLY A 141 -0.27 5.88 9.31
CA GLY A 141 -0.06 7.32 9.43
C GLY A 141 0.58 7.94 8.20
N VAL A 142 1.06 9.16 8.38
CA VAL A 142 1.68 9.99 7.34
C VAL A 142 3.17 10.16 7.62
N TRP A 143 4.02 9.94 6.62
CA TRP A 143 5.47 10.02 6.73
C TRP A 143 6.01 11.38 6.24
N PHE A 144 6.99 11.95 6.96
CA PHE A 144 7.55 13.28 6.66
C PHE A 144 9.08 13.33 6.52
N GLY A 145 9.77 12.18 6.54
CA GLY A 145 11.23 12.19 6.63
C GLY A 145 11.69 12.80 7.95
N ARG A 146 12.75 13.60 7.95
CA ARG A 146 13.31 14.21 9.19
C ARG A 146 12.77 15.63 9.41
N GLN A 147 11.53 15.75 9.91
CA GLN A 147 10.85 17.03 10.15
C GLN A 147 10.40 17.19 11.61
N THR A 148 10.22 18.44 12.06
CA THR A 148 9.66 18.71 13.39
C THR A 148 8.16 18.42 13.44
N GLU A 149 7.58 18.20 14.64
CA GLU A 149 6.13 18.05 14.81
C GLU A 149 5.35 19.22 14.18
N TYR A 150 5.82 20.45 14.41
CA TYR A 150 5.19 21.65 13.87
C TYR A 150 5.15 21.64 12.34
N ASP A 151 6.25 21.29 11.69
CA ASP A 151 6.34 21.22 10.23
C ASP A 151 5.48 20.09 9.65
N CYS A 152 5.42 18.94 10.32
CA CYS A 152 4.55 17.83 9.94
C CYS A 152 3.07 18.25 9.99
N LYS A 153 2.63 18.80 11.13
CA LYS A 153 1.23 19.23 11.31
C LYS A 153 0.84 20.34 10.35
N LYS A 154 1.74 21.30 10.12
CA LYS A 154 1.53 22.38 9.13
C LYS A 154 1.39 21.84 7.70
N SER A 155 2.14 20.79 7.36
CA SER A 155 2.07 20.15 6.04
C SER A 155 0.74 19.46 5.82
N ILE A 156 0.25 18.70 6.81
CA ILE A 156 -1.05 18.00 6.69
C ILE A 156 -2.26 18.89 6.89
N ALA A 157 -2.15 20.03 7.56
CA ALA A 157 -3.27 20.95 7.79
C ALA A 157 -3.97 21.41 6.51
N ARG A 158 -3.32 21.24 5.36
CA ARG A 158 -3.85 21.54 4.04
C ARG A 158 -4.69 20.41 3.44
N PHE A 159 -4.64 19.20 4.01
CA PHE A 159 -5.22 17.97 3.48
C PHE A 159 -6.12 17.24 4.48
N LEU A 160 -5.81 17.32 5.78
CA LEU A 160 -6.50 16.63 6.88
C LEU A 160 -6.48 17.52 8.13
N ASN A 161 -7.35 17.22 9.10
CA ASN A 161 -7.31 17.85 10.41
C ASN A 161 -6.07 17.38 11.23
N PRO A 162 -5.09 18.25 11.54
CA PRO A 162 -3.89 17.83 12.28
C PRO A 162 -4.15 17.40 13.72
N ASP A 163 -5.28 17.81 14.29
CA ASP A 163 -5.65 17.47 15.66
C ASP A 163 -6.09 16.01 15.80
N ASP A 164 -6.28 15.29 14.70
CA ASP A 164 -6.61 13.86 14.72
C ASP A 164 -5.35 12.97 14.81
N PHE A 165 -4.15 13.57 14.91
CA PHE A 165 -2.88 12.86 14.83
C PHE A 165 -1.96 13.08 16.04
N LEU A 166 -1.14 12.08 16.31
CA LEU A 166 0.00 12.10 17.25
C LEU A 166 1.32 12.11 16.48
N PHE A 167 2.27 12.89 16.96
CA PHE A 167 3.64 12.89 16.42
C PHE A 167 4.46 11.77 17.05
N VAL A 168 5.06 10.94 16.21
CA VAL A 168 5.91 9.83 16.61
C VAL A 168 7.20 9.85 15.79
N PRO A 169 8.36 10.10 16.41
CA PRO A 169 9.65 9.86 15.77
C PRO A 169 9.99 8.36 15.85
N THR A 170 10.44 7.79 14.72
CA THR A 170 11.02 6.45 14.68
C THR A 170 12.42 6.43 15.31
N GLU A 171 12.93 5.23 15.59
CA GLU A 171 14.31 5.03 16.09
C GLU A 171 15.40 5.57 15.14
N HIS A 172 15.09 5.74 13.86
CA HIS A 172 15.99 6.30 12.85
C HIS A 172 15.81 7.82 12.63
N GLY A 173 15.01 8.47 13.47
CA GLY A 173 14.71 9.90 13.40
C GLY A 173 13.78 10.29 12.26
N ILE A 174 13.10 9.33 11.62
CA ILE A 174 12.03 9.59 10.66
C ILE A 174 10.77 9.94 11.43
N SER A 175 10.16 11.06 11.08
CA SER A 175 8.94 11.61 11.66
C SER A 175 7.70 11.05 11.00
N MET A 176 6.75 10.66 11.83
CA MET A 176 5.45 10.14 11.40
C MET A 176 4.33 10.82 12.20
N LEU A 177 3.20 11.08 11.54
CA LEU A 177 1.94 11.43 12.18
C LEU A 177 1.00 10.23 12.15
N THR A 178 0.73 9.63 13.29
CA THR A 178 -0.18 8.48 13.40
C THR A 178 -1.57 8.96 13.83
N PRO A 179 -2.67 8.30 13.39
CA PRO A 179 -3.99 8.57 13.94
C PRO A 179 -4.01 8.41 15.47
N LYS A 180 -4.83 9.23 16.15
CA LYS A 180 -5.12 9.11 17.59
C LYS A 180 -5.94 7.88 17.95
#